data_AF-A0A0C5BZ67-F1
#
_entry.id   AF-A0A0C5BZ67-F1
#
_cell.length_a   1.000
_cell.length_b   1.000
_cell.length_c   1.000
_cell.angle_alpha   90.00
_cell.angle_beta   90.00
_cell.angle_gamma   90.00
#
_symmetry.space_group_name_H-M   'P 1'
#
loop_
_entity.id
_entity.type
_entity.pdbx_description
1 polymer ?
#
loop_
_entity_poly.entity_id
_entity_poly.type
_entity_poly.pdbx_seq_one_letter_code
_entity_poly.pdbx_strand_id
1 'polypeptide(L)' 'MRKLLDPHHDYLKTEENVKKYLNSLSDSQLKLYFEAIEFTPFPLMLIQEYSKRFSKNRQKTRK' A
#
# COMPACT_ATOMS: atom_id res chain seq x y z
N MET A 1 -0.56 -9.00 -28.98
CA MET A 1 -0.35 -7.60 -28.52
C MET A 1 -1.61 -6.92 -27.96
N ARG A 2 -2.84 -7.44 -28.13
CA ARG A 2 -4.07 -6.80 -27.60
C ARG A 2 -4.27 -6.85 -26.07
N LYS A 3 -3.40 -7.56 -25.34
CA LYS A 3 -3.52 -7.74 -23.88
C LYS A 3 -2.72 -6.73 -23.06
N LEU A 4 -1.79 -6.00 -23.68
CA LEU A 4 -0.87 -5.08 -22.98
C LEU A 4 -1.56 -3.79 -22.49
N LEU A 5 -2.78 -3.53 -22.95
CA LEU A 5 -3.56 -2.31 -22.65
C LEU A 5 -4.96 -2.65 -22.13
N ASP A 6 -5.20 -3.90 -21.69
CA ASP A 6 -6.50 -4.29 -21.12
C ASP A 6 -6.61 -3.77 -19.67
N PRO A 7 -7.44 -2.75 -19.41
CA PRO A 7 -7.56 -2.15 -18.09
C PRO A 7 -8.10 -3.14 -17.05
N HIS A 8 -8.84 -4.16 -17.49
CA HIS A 8 -9.46 -5.16 -16.62
C HIS A 8 -8.53 -6.33 -16.29
N HIS A 9 -7.38 -6.44 -16.96
CA HIS A 9 -6.48 -7.58 -16.76
C HIS A 9 -5.17 -7.24 -16.04
N ASP A 10 -4.54 -6.10 -16.35
CA ASP A 10 -3.18 -5.82 -15.87
C ASP A 10 -3.13 -4.83 -14.70
N TYR A 11 -4.10 -3.92 -14.58
CA TYR A 11 -4.17 -2.98 -13.46
C TYR A 11 -4.46 -3.69 -12.12
N LEU A 12 -5.41 -4.64 -12.12
CA LEU A 12 -5.76 -5.43 -10.93
C LEU A 12 -4.57 -6.27 -10.44
N LYS A 13 -3.80 -6.87 -11.36
CA LYS A 13 -2.56 -7.56 -11.02
C LYS A 13 -1.51 -6.61 -10.45
N THR A 14 -1.43 -5.40 -10.98
CA THR A 14 -0.47 -4.38 -10.52
C THR A 14 -0.78 -3.96 -9.08
N GLU A 15 -2.05 -3.66 -8.78
CA GLU A 15 -2.48 -3.30 -7.42
C GLU A 15 -2.24 -4.45 -6.43
N GLU A 16 -2.60 -5.69 -6.79
CA GLU A 16 -2.33 -6.86 -5.96
C GLU A 16 -0.84 -7.08 -5.71
N ASN A 17 0.00 -6.89 -6.73
CA ASN A 17 1.45 -7.04 -6.60
C ASN A 17 2.04 -5.97 -5.67
N VAL A 18 1.59 -4.72 -5.79
CA VAL A 18 1.99 -3.63 -4.89
C VAL A 18 1.57 -3.94 -3.46
N LYS A 19 0.33 -4.39 -3.24
CA LYS A 19 -0.13 -4.80 -1.90
C LYS A 19 0.67 -5.97 -1.34
N LYS A 20 0.98 -6.99 -2.15
CA LYS A 20 1.83 -8.12 -1.73
C LYS A 20 3.24 -7.66 -1.35
N TYR A 21 3.82 -6.77 -2.13
CA TYR A 21 5.13 -6.16 -1.83
C TYR A 21 5.10 -5.36 -0.53
N LEU A 22 4.14 -4.43 -0.37
CA LEU A 22 4.02 -3.65 0.87
C LEU A 22 3.79 -4.55 2.10
N ASN A 23 3.10 -5.67 1.91
CA ASN A 23 2.90 -6.65 2.97
C ASN A 23 4.15 -7.48 3.31
N SER A 24 5.09 -7.66 2.39
CA SER A 24 6.33 -8.37 2.68
C SER A 24 7.40 -7.50 3.35
N LEU A 25 7.21 -6.18 3.36
CA LEU A 25 8.14 -5.26 4.01
C LEU A 25 8.14 -5.41 5.53
N SER A 26 9.33 -5.24 6.12
CA SER A 26 9.47 -5.07 7.56
C SER A 26 8.95 -3.72 8.02
N ASP A 27 8.61 -3.62 9.31
CA ASP A 27 8.12 -2.38 9.91
C ASP A 27 9.11 -1.22 9.78
N SER A 28 10.41 -1.50 9.83
CA SER A 28 11.47 -0.49 9.65
C SER A 28 11.48 0.09 8.22
N GLN A 29 11.37 -0.78 7.22
CA GLN A 29 11.30 -0.39 5.81
C GLN A 29 10.00 0.35 5.50
N LEU A 30 8.89 -0.11 6.07
CA LEU A 30 7.59 0.52 5.85
C LEU A 30 7.54 1.95 6.43
N LYS A 31 8.20 2.20 7.57
CA LYS A 31 8.39 3.55 8.12
C LYS A 31 9.26 4.42 7.23
N LEU A 32 10.39 3.91 6.77
CA LEU A 32 11.27 4.66 5.86
C LEU A 32 10.56 5.07 4.57
N TYR A 33 9.79 4.16 3.97
CA TYR A 33 9.00 4.50 2.79
C TYR A 33 7.89 5.49 3.09
N PHE A 34 7.26 5.39 4.25
CA PHE A 34 6.23 6.34 4.67
C PHE A 34 6.81 7.75 4.91
N GLU A 35 8.05 7.87 5.41
CA GLU A 35 8.76 9.15 5.51
C GLU A 35 9.06 9.75 4.12
N ALA A 36 9.40 8.90 3.14
CA ALA A 36 9.66 9.30 1.75
C ALA A 36 8.41 9.26 0.87
N ILE A 37 7.20 9.44 1.44
CA ILE A 37 5.94 9.19 0.72
C ILE A 37 5.74 10.07 -0.52
N GLU A 38 6.31 11.27 -0.53
CA GLU A 38 6.19 12.21 -1.66
C GLU A 38 6.90 11.69 -2.92
N PHE A 39 7.78 10.70 -2.78
CA PHE A 39 8.58 10.13 -3.86
C PHE A 39 8.14 8.72 -4.29
N THR A 40 7.08 8.15 -3.68
CA THR A 40 6.57 6.84 -4.10
C THR A 40 5.56 6.96 -5.23
N PRO A 41 5.58 6.04 -6.22
CA PRO A 41 4.56 5.98 -7.26
C PRO A 41 3.16 5.56 -6.73
N PHE A 42 3.08 5.02 -5.51
CA PHE A 42 1.84 4.48 -4.93
C PHE A 42 1.58 5.00 -3.49
N PRO A 43 1.48 6.33 -3.28
CA PRO A 43 1.41 6.91 -1.94
C PRO A 43 0.17 6.47 -1.17
N LEU A 44 -0.99 6.37 -1.84
CA LEU A 44 -2.24 5.96 -1.20
C LEU A 44 -2.20 4.53 -0.65
N MET A 45 -1.65 3.58 -1.42
CA MET A 45 -1.52 2.20 -0.99
C MET A 45 -0.55 2.07 0.19
N LEU A 46 0.55 2.84 0.16
CA LEU A 46 1.51 2.91 1.25
C LEU A 46 0.88 3.45 2.54
N ILE A 47 0.08 4.53 2.47
CA ILE A 47 -0.65 5.08 3.62
C ILE A 47 -1.61 4.05 4.20
N GLN A 48 -2.33 3.32 3.35
CA GLN A 48 -3.28 2.30 3.79
C GLN A 48 -2.59 1.18 4.56
N GLU A 49 -1.51 0.60 4.03
CA GLU A 49 -0.78 -0.46 4.72
C GLU A 49 -0.06 0.04 5.97
N TYR A 50 0.55 1.25 5.93
CA TYR A 50 1.16 1.87 7.11
C TYR A 50 0.12 2.10 8.22
N SER A 51 -1.04 2.66 7.86
CA SER A 51 -2.13 2.88 8.80
C SER A 51 -2.65 1.56 9.36
N LYS A 52 -2.82 0.52 8.54
CA LYS A 52 -3.26 -0.80 9.01
C LYS A 52 -2.30 -1.41 10.04
N ARG A 53 -0.99 -1.22 9.88
CA ARG A 53 0.02 -1.78 10.81
C ARG A 53 0.25 -0.93 12.06
N PHE A 54 0.25 0.39 11.92
CA PHE A 54 0.67 1.30 12.99
C PHE A 54 -0.46 2.14 13.60
N SER A 55 -1.67 2.10 13.03
CA SER A 55 -2.87 2.62 13.69
C SER A 55 -3.23 1.71 14.87
N LYS A 56 -2.66 2.00 16.03
CA LYS A 56 -3.13 1.45 17.30
C LYS A 56 -4.54 2.01 17.55
N ASN A 57 -5.55 1.17 17.34
CA ASN A 57 -6.88 1.28 17.96
C ASN A 57 -7.50 2.69 18.00
N ARG A 58 -7.89 3.25 16.83
CA ARG A 58 -8.96 4.28 16.80
C ARG A 58 -10.35 3.70 17.11
N GLN A 59 -10.44 2.47 17.63
CA GLN A 59 -11.65 1.87 18.18
C GLN A 59 -11.43 1.57 19.66
N LYS A 60 -11.48 2.60 20.53
CA LYS A 60 -11.79 2.43 21.96
C LYS A 60 -12.16 3.72 22.71
N THR A 61 -12.75 4.72 22.06
CA THR A 61 -13.45 5.82 22.76
C THR A 61 -14.56 6.39 21.89
N ARG A 62 -15.64 5.62 21.74
CA ARG A 62 -17.00 6.17 21.66
C ARG A 62 -17.75 5.53 22.84
N LYS A 63 -17.57 6.12 24.02
CA LYS A 63 -18.47 5.94 25.17
C LYS A 63 -19.43 7.10 25.15
#